data_AF-A0A2N6GG77-F1
#
_entry.id   AF-A0A2N6GG77-F1
#
_cell.length_a   1.000
_cell.length_b   1.000
_cell.length_c   1.000
_cell.angle_alpha   90.00
_cell.angle_beta   90.00
_cell.angle_gamma   90.00
#
_symmetry.space_group_name_H-M   'P 1'
#
loop_
_entity.id
_entity.type
_entity.pdbx_description
1 polymer ?
#
loop_
_entity_poly.entity_id
_entity_poly.type
_entity_poly.pdbx_seq_one_letter_code
_entity_poly.pdbx_strand_id
1 'polypeptide(L)'
;LHVGLNHSGYLPEFVTVTEGKTHDVMVGRTLEFPKGSIVTVDKGYNDYAWYKQLTDKGIFFVTRLKTNAKYRTVSRRSVLKSKGLTSDQTIEFTGAQTAKKCPVQLRRIGYRDAETGKRYVFLTNNFELAARTIADIYKARWQVELFFKWIKQNLKIKSFVGTGKNAVMTQIWIALCIYLLLAFLKFQSKLQKSTQQVLRLLQLNLFEKRDLMALLRGDPPRENQPDINQMVLL
;
A
#
# COMPACT_ATOMS: atom_id res chain seq x y z
N LEU A 1 -3.34 -0.56 -12.54
CA LEU A 1 -2.25 -1.08 -11.68
C LEU A 1 -2.78 -1.13 -10.25
N HIS A 2 -2.94 -2.34 -9.71
CA HIS A 2 -3.39 -2.60 -8.35
C HIS A 2 -2.21 -3.14 -7.56
N VAL A 3 -1.98 -2.61 -6.35
CA VAL A 3 -0.84 -2.99 -5.51
C VAL A 3 -1.33 -3.25 -4.09
N GLY A 4 -0.95 -4.40 -3.54
CA GLY A 4 -1.05 -4.70 -2.12
C GLY A 4 0.28 -4.43 -1.45
N LEU A 5 0.32 -3.51 -0.48
CA LEU A 5 1.51 -3.24 0.32
C LEU A 5 1.43 -3.99 1.65
N ASN A 6 2.52 -4.64 2.02
CA ASN A 6 2.68 -5.20 3.36
C ASN A 6 2.90 -4.08 4.38
N HIS A 7 2.18 -4.09 5.50
CA HIS A 7 2.30 -3.02 6.51
C HIS A 7 3.67 -2.98 7.21
N SER A 8 4.32 -4.13 7.40
CA SER A 8 5.56 -4.25 8.19
C SER A 8 6.76 -3.58 7.50
N GLY A 9 6.81 -3.63 6.16
CA GLY A 9 7.93 -3.10 5.37
C GLY A 9 7.52 -2.10 4.28
N TYR A 10 6.23 -1.87 4.09
CA TYR A 10 5.68 -1.11 2.95
C TYR A 10 6.17 -1.61 1.59
N LEU A 11 6.46 -2.91 1.50
CA LEU A 11 6.88 -3.57 0.27
C LEU A 11 5.66 -4.01 -0.53
N PRO A 12 5.70 -3.91 -1.87
CA PRO A 12 4.67 -4.48 -2.71
C PRO A 12 4.72 -6.01 -2.63
N GLU A 13 3.65 -6.60 -2.11
CA GLU A 13 3.47 -8.05 -1.98
C GLU A 13 2.65 -8.60 -3.15
N PHE A 14 1.70 -7.80 -3.65
CA PHE A 14 0.88 -8.13 -4.81
C PHE A 14 0.89 -6.99 -5.80
N VAL A 15 1.03 -7.32 -7.08
CA VAL A 15 0.91 -6.35 -8.17
C VAL A 15 0.12 -6.97 -9.31
N THR A 16 -0.92 -6.28 -9.75
CA THR A 16 -1.69 -6.66 -10.94
C THR A 16 -1.83 -5.48 -11.88
N VAL A 17 -1.37 -5.65 -13.12
CA VAL A 17 -1.55 -4.67 -14.19
C VAL A 17 -2.84 -5.01 -14.94
N THR A 18 -3.80 -4.10 -14.89
CA THR A 18 -5.08 -4.19 -15.59
C THR A 18 -5.24 -3.07 -16.60
N GLU A 19 -6.12 -3.27 -17.56
CA GLU A 19 -6.56 -2.23 -18.47
C GLU A 19 -7.48 -1.24 -17.74
N GLY A 20 -7.47 0.03 -18.16
CA GLY A 20 -8.13 1.11 -17.40
C GLY A 20 -9.66 1.01 -17.24
N LYS A 21 -10.31 0.07 -17.94
CA LYS A 21 -11.77 -0.16 -17.88
C LYS A 21 -12.19 -1.25 -16.89
N THR A 22 -11.25 -1.98 -16.27
CA THR A 22 -11.59 -3.06 -15.34
C THR A 22 -12.01 -2.50 -13.99
N HIS A 23 -13.15 -2.94 -13.45
CA HIS A 23 -13.56 -2.58 -12.09
C HIS A 23 -12.58 -3.12 -11.05
N ASP A 24 -12.05 -2.24 -10.21
CA ASP A 24 -11.14 -2.52 -9.09
C ASP A 24 -11.48 -3.77 -8.25
N VAL A 25 -12.76 -3.99 -7.98
CA VAL A 25 -13.28 -5.15 -7.22
C VAL A 25 -12.92 -6.48 -7.88
N MET A 26 -12.89 -6.55 -9.20
CA MET A 26 -12.58 -7.78 -9.93
C MET A 26 -11.16 -8.25 -9.65
N VAL A 27 -10.23 -7.32 -9.51
CA VAL A 27 -8.84 -7.62 -9.16
C VAL A 27 -8.72 -8.00 -7.68
N GLY A 28 -9.47 -7.34 -6.79
CA GLY A 28 -9.51 -7.72 -5.38
C GLY A 28 -9.95 -9.17 -5.15
N ARG A 29 -10.80 -9.72 -6.02
CA ARG A 29 -11.26 -11.11 -5.97
C ARG A 29 -10.23 -12.13 -6.46
N THR A 30 -9.26 -11.73 -7.29
CA THR A 30 -8.22 -12.63 -7.79
C THR A 30 -7.04 -12.76 -6.81
N LEU A 31 -6.99 -11.92 -5.78
CA LEU A 31 -5.93 -11.95 -4.77
C LEU A 31 -6.27 -12.97 -3.68
N GLU A 32 -5.29 -13.78 -3.33
CA GLU A 32 -5.37 -14.71 -2.21
C GLU A 32 -4.66 -14.11 -1.00
N PHE A 33 -5.39 -13.99 0.10
CA PHE A 33 -4.83 -13.47 1.36
C PHE A 33 -4.77 -14.60 2.39
N PRO A 34 -3.68 -14.72 3.17
CA PRO A 34 -3.61 -15.66 4.28
C PRO A 34 -4.71 -15.41 5.31
N LYS A 35 -5.23 -16.48 5.90
CA LYS A 35 -6.20 -16.40 7.02
C LYS A 35 -5.63 -15.53 8.15
N GLY A 36 -6.45 -14.67 8.73
CA GLY A 36 -6.04 -13.71 9.77
C GLY A 36 -5.49 -12.38 9.25
N SER A 37 -5.28 -12.24 7.94
CA SER A 37 -4.87 -10.97 7.34
C SER A 37 -5.94 -9.88 7.50
N ILE A 38 -5.51 -8.61 7.56
CA ILE A 38 -6.40 -7.45 7.53
C ILE A 38 -6.19 -6.70 6.22
N VAL A 39 -7.21 -6.72 5.34
CA VAL A 39 -7.17 -6.09 4.02
C VAL A 39 -7.81 -4.71 4.10
N THR A 40 -7.03 -3.67 3.83
CA THR A 40 -7.52 -2.28 3.81
C THR A 40 -7.76 -1.81 2.39
N VAL A 41 -9.01 -1.49 2.04
CA VAL A 41 -9.39 -1.06 0.69
C VAL A 41 -10.14 0.26 0.70
N ASP A 42 -10.02 1.01 -0.40
CA ASP A 42 -10.76 2.26 -0.56
C ASP A 42 -12.26 2.02 -0.84
N LYS A 43 -13.05 3.08 -0.72
CA LYS A 43 -14.50 3.13 -0.97
C LYS A 43 -14.91 2.60 -2.36
N GLY A 44 -14.00 2.63 -3.34
CA GLY A 44 -14.18 2.11 -4.69
C GLY A 44 -14.38 0.59 -4.75
N TYR A 45 -13.84 -0.15 -3.79
CA TYR A 45 -13.90 -1.62 -3.73
C TYR A 45 -15.19 -2.15 -3.06
N ASN A 46 -16.26 -1.34 -3.01
CA ASN A 46 -17.46 -1.70 -2.26
C ASN A 46 -18.29 -2.80 -2.92
N ASP A 47 -18.00 -4.04 -2.56
CA ASP A 47 -18.73 -5.23 -2.97
C ASP A 47 -19.04 -6.11 -1.75
N TYR A 48 -20.32 -6.13 -1.41
CA TYR A 48 -20.85 -6.86 -0.26
C TYR A 48 -20.67 -8.38 -0.39
N ALA A 49 -20.70 -8.94 -1.60
CA ALA A 49 -20.47 -10.37 -1.80
C ALA A 49 -18.99 -10.72 -1.54
N TRP A 50 -18.08 -9.82 -1.94
CA TRP A 50 -16.66 -9.99 -1.64
C TRP A 50 -16.37 -9.87 -0.14
N TYR A 51 -17.02 -8.95 0.57
CA TYR A 51 -16.89 -8.85 2.03
C TYR A 51 -17.35 -10.13 2.75
N LYS A 52 -18.43 -10.75 2.27
CA LYS A 52 -18.87 -12.05 2.77
C LYS A 52 -17.80 -13.12 2.53
N GLN A 53 -17.27 -13.21 1.30
CA GLN A 53 -16.21 -14.17 0.97
C GLN A 53 -14.95 -14.01 1.83
N LEU A 54 -14.49 -12.77 2.07
CA LEU A 54 -13.36 -12.51 2.97
C LEU A 54 -13.67 -13.00 4.39
N THR A 55 -14.87 -12.69 4.89
CA THR A 55 -15.31 -13.11 6.22
C THR A 55 -15.36 -14.64 6.34
N ASP A 56 -15.94 -15.33 5.36
CA ASP A 56 -16.03 -16.80 5.33
C ASP A 56 -14.64 -17.46 5.29
N LYS A 57 -13.66 -16.81 4.65
CA LYS A 57 -12.25 -17.25 4.61
C LYS A 57 -11.45 -16.90 5.88
N GLY A 58 -12.07 -16.24 6.86
CA GLY A 58 -11.37 -15.78 8.07
C GLY A 58 -10.37 -14.65 7.79
N ILE A 59 -10.63 -13.84 6.77
CA ILE A 59 -9.86 -12.64 6.41
C ILE A 59 -10.64 -11.42 6.90
N PHE A 60 -9.94 -10.52 7.60
CA PHE A 60 -10.51 -9.26 8.05
C PHE A 60 -10.37 -8.18 6.97
N PHE A 61 -11.26 -7.19 7.00
CA PHE A 61 -11.15 -6.03 6.12
C PHE A 61 -11.45 -4.72 6.85
N VAL A 62 -10.91 -3.62 6.33
CA VAL A 62 -11.25 -2.25 6.73
C VAL A 62 -11.49 -1.40 5.49
N THR A 63 -12.66 -0.77 5.41
CA THR A 63 -13.05 0.07 4.27
C THR A 63 -13.89 1.28 4.70
N ARG A 64 -14.19 2.17 3.75
CA ARG A 64 -15.11 3.30 3.94
C ARG A 64 -16.54 2.88 3.71
N LEU A 65 -17.42 3.21 4.66
CA LEU A 65 -18.84 3.05 4.43
C LEU A 65 -19.35 4.10 3.42
N LYS A 66 -20.15 3.69 2.44
CA LYS A 66 -20.85 4.62 1.54
C LYS A 66 -21.94 5.39 2.28
N THR A 67 -22.10 6.67 1.97
CA THR A 67 -23.08 7.56 2.62
C THR A 67 -24.53 7.12 2.39
N ASN A 68 -24.81 6.47 1.26
CA ASN A 68 -26.12 5.93 0.90
C ASN A 68 -26.33 4.48 1.34
N ALA A 69 -25.44 3.89 2.14
CA ALA A 69 -25.60 2.53 2.61
C ALA A 69 -26.81 2.43 3.56
N LYS A 70 -27.74 1.51 3.27
CA LYS A 70 -28.92 1.23 4.10
C LYS A 70 -28.58 0.16 5.13
N TYR A 71 -28.61 0.50 6.41
CA TYR A 71 -28.32 -0.41 7.51
C TYR A 71 -29.19 -0.09 8.73
N ARG A 72 -29.34 -1.06 9.62
CA ARG A 72 -29.86 -0.88 10.97
C ARG A 72 -28.73 -1.06 11.99
N THR A 73 -28.81 -0.34 13.10
CA THR A 73 -27.88 -0.54 14.22
C THR A 73 -28.43 -1.64 15.11
N VAL A 74 -27.63 -2.68 15.35
CA VAL A 74 -27.97 -3.80 16.25
C VAL A 74 -27.56 -3.47 17.67
N SER A 75 -26.34 -2.96 17.85
CA SER A 75 -25.82 -2.59 19.17
C SER A 75 -24.81 -1.46 19.07
N ARG A 76 -24.55 -0.80 20.20
CA ARG A 76 -23.62 0.31 20.34
C ARG A 76 -22.62 0.02 21.44
N ARG A 77 -21.38 0.42 21.24
CA ARG A 77 -20.31 0.38 22.25
C ARG A 77 -19.95 1.80 22.67
N SER A 78 -19.48 1.95 23.90
CA SER A 78 -18.94 3.22 24.37
C SER A 78 -17.67 3.58 23.59
N VAL A 79 -17.43 4.87 23.39
CA VAL A 79 -16.25 5.36 22.65
C VAL A 79 -15.55 6.47 23.39
N LEU A 80 -14.21 6.44 23.32
CA LEU A 80 -13.37 7.50 23.85
C LEU A 80 -13.32 8.66 22.84
N LYS A 81 -14.19 9.66 23.05
CA LYS A 81 -14.27 10.87 22.20
C LYS A 81 -12.94 11.65 22.16
N SER A 82 -12.17 11.62 23.24
CA SER A 82 -10.83 12.22 23.31
C SER A 82 -9.85 11.65 22.27
N LYS A 83 -10.08 10.41 21.79
CA LYS A 83 -9.29 9.79 20.71
C LYS A 83 -9.86 10.03 19.31
N GLY A 84 -10.81 10.96 19.16
CA GLY A 84 -11.48 11.27 17.89
C GLY A 84 -12.59 10.30 17.49
N LEU A 85 -12.92 9.30 18.33
CA LEU A 85 -13.99 8.35 18.03
C LEU A 85 -15.37 8.99 18.24
N THR A 86 -16.26 8.82 17.27
CA THR A 86 -17.62 9.37 17.30
C THR A 86 -18.69 8.30 17.44
N SER A 87 -18.42 7.06 17.00
CA SER A 87 -19.34 5.94 17.20
C SER A 87 -18.62 4.60 17.01
N ASP A 88 -19.09 3.56 17.70
CA ASP A 88 -18.73 2.16 17.48
C ASP A 88 -20.00 1.34 17.60
N GLN A 89 -20.38 0.67 16.51
CA GLN A 89 -21.68 0.07 16.34
C GLN A 89 -21.56 -1.26 15.63
N THR A 90 -22.36 -2.24 16.05
CA THR A 90 -22.68 -3.39 15.21
C THR A 90 -23.87 -3.02 14.33
N ILE A 91 -23.77 -3.30 13.04
CA ILE A 91 -24.79 -2.99 12.03
C ILE A 91 -25.11 -4.22 11.18
N GLU A 92 -26.31 -4.20 10.62
CA GLU A 92 -26.75 -5.13 9.58
C GLU A 92 -27.27 -4.34 8.39
N PHE A 93 -26.93 -4.77 7.18
CA PHE A 93 -27.48 -4.13 5.97
C PHE A 93 -28.96 -4.45 5.81
N THR A 94 -29.75 -3.44 5.46
CA THR A 94 -31.22 -3.55 5.29
C THR A 94 -31.66 -3.39 3.84
N GLY A 95 -30.76 -3.01 2.93
CA GLY A 95 -31.08 -2.97 1.50
C GLY A 95 -31.37 -4.37 0.95
N ALA A 96 -32.44 -4.54 0.18
CA ALA A 96 -32.91 -5.85 -0.29
C ALA A 96 -31.80 -6.69 -0.98
N GLN A 97 -31.01 -6.07 -1.86
CA GLN A 97 -29.90 -6.75 -2.54
C GLN A 97 -28.65 -6.87 -1.66
N THR A 98 -28.36 -5.87 -0.83
CA THR A 98 -27.16 -5.83 -0.01
C THR A 98 -27.22 -6.80 1.16
N ALA A 99 -28.39 -6.94 1.78
CA ALA A 99 -28.65 -7.88 2.87
C ALA A 99 -28.52 -9.33 2.39
N LYS A 100 -29.03 -9.64 1.18
CA LYS A 100 -28.86 -10.96 0.56
C LYS A 100 -27.38 -11.28 0.27
N LYS A 101 -26.61 -10.29 -0.22
CA LYS A 101 -25.19 -10.48 -0.56
C LYS A 101 -24.27 -10.58 0.65
N CYS A 102 -24.61 -9.91 1.75
CA CYS A 102 -23.83 -9.86 2.97
C CYS A 102 -24.77 -9.91 4.18
N PRO A 103 -25.25 -11.12 4.53
CA PRO A 103 -26.18 -11.31 5.66
C PRO A 103 -25.46 -11.31 7.02
N VAL A 104 -24.15 -11.00 7.04
CA VAL A 104 -23.33 -11.01 8.26
C VAL A 104 -23.39 -9.65 8.96
N GLN A 105 -23.31 -9.67 10.29
CA GLN A 105 -23.14 -8.45 11.07
C GLN A 105 -21.76 -7.86 10.83
N LEU A 106 -21.72 -6.54 10.66
CA LEU A 106 -20.47 -5.79 10.48
C LEU A 106 -20.35 -4.69 11.53
N ARG A 107 -19.12 -4.24 11.76
CA ARG A 107 -18.83 -3.16 12.68
C ARG A 107 -18.65 -1.85 11.92
N ARG A 108 -19.41 -0.85 12.32
CA ARG A 108 -19.34 0.53 11.83
C ARG A 108 -18.65 1.39 12.89
N ILE A 109 -17.59 2.08 12.48
CA ILE A 109 -16.82 2.99 13.34
C ILE A 109 -16.87 4.39 12.77
N GLY A 110 -17.34 5.35 13.56
CA GLY A 110 -17.22 6.76 13.25
C GLY A 110 -15.96 7.35 13.88
N TYR A 111 -15.22 8.13 13.11
CA TYR A 111 -13.99 8.80 13.51
C TYR A 111 -14.01 10.25 13.02
N ARG A 112 -13.49 11.17 13.81
CA ARG A 112 -13.26 12.55 13.42
C ARG A 112 -11.78 12.83 13.55
N ASP A 113 -11.18 13.24 12.46
CA ASP A 113 -9.78 13.62 12.44
C ASP A 113 -9.60 14.97 13.16
N ALA A 114 -8.66 15.03 14.10
CA ALA A 114 -8.47 16.20 14.95
C ALA A 114 -7.81 17.38 14.21
N GLU A 115 -6.91 17.07 13.26
CA GLU A 115 -6.17 18.08 12.49
C GLU A 115 -7.06 18.71 11.42
N THR A 116 -7.74 17.88 10.63
CA THR A 116 -8.55 18.34 9.49
C THR A 116 -10.01 18.58 9.83
N GLY A 117 -10.47 18.14 11.01
CA GLY A 117 -11.87 18.18 11.41
C GLY A 117 -12.80 17.23 10.64
N LYS A 118 -12.30 16.52 9.61
CA LYS A 118 -13.08 15.70 8.70
C LYS A 118 -13.64 14.47 9.40
N ARG A 119 -14.88 14.11 9.04
CA ARG A 119 -15.58 12.93 9.58
C ARG A 119 -15.42 11.73 8.66
N TYR A 120 -15.11 10.61 9.28
CA TYR A 120 -14.86 9.34 8.66
C TYR A 120 -15.80 8.29 9.24
N VAL A 121 -16.37 7.43 8.37
CA VAL A 121 -17.10 6.23 8.76
C VAL A 121 -16.43 5.03 8.11
N PHE A 122 -15.96 4.12 8.95
CA PHE A 122 -15.30 2.89 8.57
C PHE A 122 -16.25 1.70 8.76
N LEU A 123 -16.03 0.68 7.95
CA LEU A 123 -16.73 -0.60 7.99
C LEU A 123 -15.67 -1.71 8.09
N THR A 124 -15.89 -2.66 8.99
CA THR A 124 -15.00 -3.80 9.21
C THR A 124 -15.78 -5.01 9.70
N ASN A 125 -15.28 -6.22 9.44
CA ASN A 125 -15.72 -7.46 10.08
C ASN A 125 -14.89 -7.81 11.34
N ASN A 126 -13.93 -6.96 11.74
CA ASN A 126 -13.13 -7.16 12.94
C ASN A 126 -13.80 -6.53 14.17
N PHE A 127 -14.20 -7.39 15.11
CA PHE A 127 -14.85 -7.00 16.37
C PHE A 127 -13.91 -6.97 17.58
N GLU A 128 -12.68 -7.46 17.42
CA GLU A 128 -11.71 -7.65 18.51
C GLU A 128 -10.84 -6.42 18.71
N LEU A 129 -10.37 -5.80 17.62
CA LEU A 129 -9.48 -4.66 17.69
C LEU A 129 -10.18 -3.42 18.26
N ALA A 130 -9.43 -2.54 18.91
CA ALA A 130 -9.96 -1.27 19.35
C ALA A 130 -10.42 -0.42 18.15
N ALA A 131 -11.52 0.32 18.31
CA ALA A 131 -12.07 1.15 17.22
C ALA A 131 -11.06 2.19 16.70
N ARG A 132 -10.17 2.67 17.59
CA ARG A 132 -9.07 3.56 17.22
C ARG A 132 -8.06 2.87 16.29
N THR A 133 -7.67 1.63 16.61
CA THR A 133 -6.77 0.82 15.79
C THR A 133 -7.33 0.61 14.39
N ILE A 134 -8.64 0.37 14.24
CA ILE A 134 -9.27 0.27 12.91
C ILE A 134 -9.14 1.58 12.12
N ALA A 135 -9.29 2.73 12.78
CA ALA A 135 -9.09 4.03 12.13
C ALA A 135 -7.63 4.23 11.68
N ASP A 136 -6.67 3.83 12.52
CA ASP A 136 -5.23 3.93 12.22
C ASP A 136 -4.82 2.95 11.10
N ILE A 137 -5.38 1.73 11.06
CA ILE A 137 -5.23 0.77 9.95
C ILE A 137 -5.71 1.40 8.63
N TYR A 138 -6.86 2.07 8.64
CA TYR A 138 -7.33 2.77 7.44
C TYR A 138 -6.43 3.95 7.07
N LYS A 139 -5.89 4.69 8.05
CA LYS A 139 -4.94 5.79 7.81
C LYS A 139 -3.67 5.29 7.12
N ALA A 140 -3.19 4.09 7.48
CA ALA A 140 -2.03 3.47 6.84
C ALA A 140 -2.23 3.16 5.34
N ARG A 141 -3.47 3.12 4.83
CA ARG A 141 -3.75 3.00 3.39
C ARG A 141 -3.08 4.09 2.54
N TRP A 142 -2.91 5.30 3.10
CA TRP A 142 -2.24 6.41 2.41
C TRP A 142 -0.82 6.06 1.96
N GLN A 143 -0.18 5.06 2.59
CA GLN A 143 1.14 4.58 2.21
C GLN A 143 1.17 4.02 0.78
N VAL A 144 0.06 3.48 0.29
CA VAL A 144 -0.07 3.07 -1.12
C VAL A 144 0.01 4.28 -2.07
N GLU A 145 -0.61 5.40 -1.70
CA GLU A 145 -0.55 6.64 -2.47
C GLU A 145 0.87 7.24 -2.45
N LEU A 146 1.54 7.22 -1.30
CA LEU A 146 2.94 7.64 -1.16
C LEU A 146 3.88 6.75 -1.98
N PHE A 147 3.65 5.43 -2.00
CA PHE A 147 4.39 4.50 -2.84
C PHE A 147 4.25 4.85 -4.32
N PHE A 148 3.03 5.02 -4.83
CA PHE A 148 2.82 5.40 -6.22
C PHE A 148 3.39 6.78 -6.55
N LYS A 149 3.30 7.73 -5.62
CA LYS A 149 3.94 9.04 -5.77
C LYS A 149 5.46 8.89 -5.91
N TRP A 150 6.08 8.07 -5.07
CA TRP A 150 7.51 7.80 -5.11
C TRP A 150 7.93 7.17 -6.44
N ILE A 151 7.23 6.11 -6.88
CA ILE A 151 7.51 5.41 -8.13
C ILE A 151 7.43 6.38 -9.32
N LYS A 152 6.35 7.16 -9.43
CA LYS A 152 6.14 8.12 -10.53
C LYS A 152 7.17 9.24 -10.53
N GLN A 153 7.63 9.69 -9.37
CA GLN A 153 8.60 10.78 -9.25
C GLN A 153 10.03 10.33 -9.52
N ASN A 154 10.43 9.17 -9.00
CA ASN A 154 11.83 8.75 -8.98
C ASN A 154 12.20 7.82 -10.13
N LEU A 155 11.27 7.01 -10.62
CA LEU A 155 11.54 5.99 -11.64
C LEU A 155 11.12 6.40 -13.06
N LYS A 156 10.87 7.70 -13.27
CA LYS A 156 10.58 8.32 -14.58
C LYS A 156 9.52 7.57 -15.43
N ILE A 157 8.53 6.93 -14.82
CA ILE A 157 7.35 6.34 -15.53
C ILE A 157 6.45 7.44 -16.15
N LYS A 158 6.93 8.68 -16.29
CA LYS A 158 6.22 9.78 -16.95
C LYS A 158 6.41 9.76 -18.48
N SER A 159 7.51 9.16 -18.97
CA SER A 159 7.79 9.01 -20.40
C SER A 159 7.98 7.53 -20.70
N PHE A 160 7.03 6.94 -21.43
CA PHE A 160 7.16 5.55 -21.86
C PHE A 160 8.20 5.46 -22.99
N VAL A 161 9.09 4.47 -22.92
CA VAL A 161 10.12 4.23 -23.95
C VAL A 161 9.48 3.65 -25.23
N GLY A 162 8.28 3.09 -25.10
CA GLY A 162 7.44 2.70 -26.23
C GLY A 162 5.96 2.72 -25.83
N THR A 163 5.07 2.87 -26.81
CA THR A 163 3.61 2.95 -26.59
C THR A 163 2.90 1.60 -26.60
N GLY A 164 3.61 0.52 -26.99
CA GLY A 164 3.05 -0.83 -26.98
C GLY A 164 2.78 -1.34 -25.57
N LYS A 165 1.72 -2.16 -25.42
CA LYS A 165 1.31 -2.78 -24.14
C LYS A 165 2.49 -3.44 -23.43
N ASN A 166 3.28 -4.21 -24.16
CA ASN A 166 4.46 -4.90 -23.62
C ASN A 166 5.53 -3.91 -23.14
N ALA A 167 5.81 -2.85 -23.90
CA ALA A 167 6.79 -1.84 -23.50
C ALA A 167 6.40 -1.16 -22.18
N VAL A 168 5.13 -0.78 -22.05
CA VAL A 168 4.58 -0.21 -20.81
C VAL A 168 4.66 -1.21 -19.65
N MET A 169 4.26 -2.47 -19.87
CA MET A 169 4.31 -3.50 -18.84
C MET A 169 5.75 -3.75 -18.37
N THR A 170 6.70 -3.89 -19.29
CA THR A 170 8.12 -4.09 -18.97
C THR A 170 8.66 -2.92 -18.14
N GLN A 171 8.34 -1.67 -18.49
CA GLN A 171 8.78 -0.52 -17.70
C GLN A 171 8.21 -0.50 -16.28
N ILE A 172 6.94 -0.89 -16.11
CA ILE A 172 6.32 -1.01 -14.79
C ILE A 172 7.03 -2.10 -13.97
N TRP A 173 7.29 -3.26 -14.56
CA TRP A 173 7.98 -4.36 -13.87
C TRP A 173 9.42 -4.00 -13.49
N ILE A 174 10.20 -3.40 -14.40
CA ILE A 174 11.56 -2.92 -14.10
C ILE A 174 11.50 -1.93 -12.93
N ALA A 175 10.57 -0.98 -12.94
CA ALA A 175 10.45 0.00 -11.88
C ALA A 175 10.15 -0.63 -10.51
N LEU A 176 9.29 -1.65 -10.47
CA LEU A 176 8.98 -2.39 -9.24
C LEU A 176 10.18 -3.20 -8.75
N CYS A 177 10.92 -3.86 -9.64
CA CYS A 177 12.16 -4.56 -9.30
C CYS A 177 13.21 -3.60 -8.73
N ILE A 178 13.42 -2.44 -9.35
CA ILE A 178 14.34 -1.40 -8.85
C ILE A 178 13.91 -0.94 -7.45
N TYR A 179 12.61 -0.71 -7.22
CA TYR A 179 12.11 -0.34 -5.89
C TYR A 179 12.45 -1.39 -4.83
N LEU A 180 12.20 -2.67 -5.13
CA LEU A 180 12.50 -3.78 -4.21
C LEU A 180 14.00 -3.85 -3.90
N LEU A 181 14.85 -3.72 -4.92
CA LEU A 181 16.31 -3.70 -4.75
C LEU A 181 16.75 -2.52 -3.87
N LEU A 182 16.21 -1.32 -4.09
CA LEU A 182 16.51 -0.15 -3.26
C LEU A 182 16.05 -0.33 -1.81
N ALA A 183 14.86 -0.90 -1.60
CA ALA A 183 14.34 -1.18 -0.28
C ALA A 183 15.22 -2.20 0.46
N PHE A 184 15.66 -3.24 -0.24
CA PHE A 184 16.60 -4.23 0.29
C PHE A 184 17.97 -3.65 0.62
N LEU A 185 18.54 -2.82 -0.27
CA LEU A 185 19.81 -2.14 -0.02
C LEU A 185 19.74 -1.19 1.18
N LYS A 186 18.62 -0.46 1.31
CA LYS A 186 18.38 0.38 2.48
C LYS A 186 18.31 -0.47 3.76
N PHE A 187 17.62 -1.61 3.72
CA PHE A 187 17.53 -2.53 4.85
C PHE A 187 18.91 -3.07 5.27
N GLN A 188 19.70 -3.56 4.31
CA GLN A 188 21.05 -4.09 4.59
C GLN A 188 22.02 -3.03 5.11
N SER A 189 22.02 -1.84 4.51
CA SER A 189 22.99 -0.80 4.83
C SER A 189 22.76 -0.17 6.21
N LYS A 190 21.59 -0.38 6.84
CA LYS A 190 21.16 0.26 8.10
C LYS A 190 21.31 1.79 8.07
N LEU A 191 21.37 2.38 6.88
CA LEU A 191 21.58 3.80 6.71
C LEU A 191 20.29 4.56 7.00
N GLN A 192 20.43 5.69 7.68
CA GLN A 192 19.34 6.66 7.88
C GLN A 192 19.05 7.48 6.61
N LYS A 193 19.68 7.14 5.47
CA LYS A 193 19.45 7.80 4.18
C LYS A 193 18.06 7.43 3.62
N SER A 194 17.40 8.39 2.99
CA SER A 194 16.14 8.15 2.30
C SER A 194 16.34 7.30 1.04
N THR A 195 15.31 6.56 0.61
CA THR A 195 15.39 5.73 -0.62
C THR A 195 15.74 6.57 -1.85
N GLN A 196 15.32 7.85 -1.88
CA GLN A 196 15.68 8.78 -2.94
C GLN A 196 17.16 9.16 -2.92
N GLN A 197 17.75 9.37 -1.74
CA GLN A 197 19.18 9.65 -1.60
C GLN A 197 20.02 8.46 -2.06
N VAL A 198 19.62 7.25 -1.67
CA VAL A 198 20.26 6.00 -2.12
C VAL A 198 20.17 5.90 -3.65
N LEU A 199 19.00 6.07 -4.24
CA LEU A 199 18.83 6.04 -5.69
C LEU A 199 19.70 7.07 -6.41
N ARG A 200 19.74 8.33 -5.92
CA ARG A 200 20.56 9.39 -6.54
C ARG A 200 22.05 9.06 -6.49
N LEU A 201 22.51 8.53 -5.36
CA LEU A 201 23.90 8.10 -5.20
C LEU A 201 24.24 6.96 -6.16
N LEU A 202 23.35 5.98 -6.34
CA LEU A 202 23.54 4.91 -7.35
C LEU A 202 23.55 5.45 -8.77
N GLN A 203 22.66 6.40 -9.09
CA GLN A 203 22.62 7.01 -10.43
C GLN A 203 23.90 7.78 -10.77
N LEU A 204 24.50 8.46 -9.79
CA LEU A 204 25.76 9.20 -9.97
C LEU A 204 26.98 8.29 -10.11
N ASN A 205 26.94 7.09 -9.53
CA ASN A 205 28.08 6.15 -9.48
C ASN A 205 27.80 4.89 -10.32
N LEU A 206 26.84 4.92 -11.24
CA LEU A 206 26.35 3.72 -11.94
C LEU A 206 27.45 3.02 -12.75
N PHE A 207 28.40 3.79 -13.26
CA PHE A 207 29.51 3.30 -14.07
C PHE A 207 30.84 3.23 -13.30
N GLU A 208 30.84 3.53 -11.99
CA GLU A 208 32.04 3.44 -11.17
C GLU A 208 32.24 2.00 -10.65
N LYS A 209 33.44 1.47 -10.82
CA LYS A 209 33.82 0.16 -10.26
C LYS A 209 34.16 0.32 -8.78
N ARG A 210 33.13 0.32 -7.93
CA ARG A 210 33.27 0.58 -6.50
C ARG A 210 32.43 -0.38 -5.65
N ASP A 211 32.92 -0.71 -4.45
CA ASP A 211 32.13 -1.49 -3.50
C ASP A 211 30.86 -0.72 -3.10
N LEU A 212 29.71 -1.38 -3.29
CA LEU A 212 28.40 -0.79 -3.10
C LEU A 212 28.16 -0.38 -1.64
N MET A 213 28.59 -1.21 -0.69
CA MET A 213 28.36 -0.94 0.73
C MET A 213 29.27 0.20 1.23
N ALA A 214 30.51 0.26 0.76
CA ALA A 214 31.43 1.36 1.03
C ALA A 214 30.93 2.69 0.46
N LEU A 215 30.41 2.66 -0.78
CA LEU A 215 29.79 3.82 -1.40
C LEU A 215 28.55 4.30 -0.60
N LEU A 216 27.71 3.37 -0.15
CA LEU A 216 26.52 3.70 0.63
C LEU A 216 26.88 4.29 2.00
N ARG A 217 27.91 3.77 2.70
CA ARG A 217 28.43 4.33 3.95
C ARG A 217 29.09 5.70 3.77
N GLY A 218 29.58 6.00 2.58
CA GLY A 218 30.30 7.25 2.31
C GLY A 218 31.79 7.15 2.60
N ASP A 219 32.34 5.93 2.58
CA ASP A 219 33.79 5.70 2.69
C ASP A 219 34.49 6.47 1.54
N PRO A 220 35.77 6.86 1.63
CA PRO A 220 36.47 7.40 0.45
C PRO A 220 36.65 6.29 -0.60
N PRO A 221 36.77 6.63 -1.91
CA PRO A 221 37.26 5.68 -2.90
C PRO A 221 38.59 5.11 -2.41
N ARG A 222 38.82 3.80 -2.58
CA ARG A 222 40.17 3.26 -2.37
C ARG A 222 41.07 3.95 -3.39
N GLU A 223 42.19 4.52 -2.94
CA GLU A 223 43.23 4.99 -3.85
C GLU A 223 43.59 3.81 -4.74
N ASN A 224 43.30 3.91 -6.03
CA ASN A 224 43.78 2.94 -6.98
C ASN A 224 45.31 3.03 -6.93
N GLN A 225 45.98 1.96 -6.52
CA GLN A 225 47.35 1.75 -6.99
C GLN A 225 47.29 1.85 -8.52
N PRO A 226 48.18 2.64 -9.15
CA PRO A 226 48.12 2.85 -10.59
C PRO A 226 48.10 1.49 -11.28
N ASP A 227 47.09 1.30 -12.12
CA ASP A 227 46.94 0.11 -12.94
C ASP A 227 48.16 0.10 -13.88
N ILE A 228 49.09 -0.84 -13.68
CA ILE A 228 50.37 -0.94 -14.41
C ILE A 228 50.14 -1.10 -15.93
N ASN A 229 48.89 -1.32 -16.35
CA ASN A 229 48.47 -1.53 -17.73
C ASN A 229 47.78 -0.33 -18.42
N GLN A 230 47.76 0.87 -17.82
CA GLN A 230 47.40 2.05 -18.61
C GLN A 230 48.57 2.44 -19.52
N MET A 231 48.52 1.98 -20.77
CA MET A 231 49.36 2.49 -21.86
C MET A 231 49.24 4.01 -21.91
N VAL A 232 50.34 4.69 -21.58
CA VAL A 232 50.54 6.11 -21.84
C VAL A 232 50.56 6.27 -23.36
N LEU A 233 49.48 6.81 -23.91
CA LEU A 233 49.49 7.34 -25.27
C LEU A 233 50.28 8.65 -25.23
N LEU A 234 51.57 8.55 -25.61
CA LEU A 234 52.36 9.66 -26.15
C LEU A 234 51.90 9.96 -27.58
#